data_AF-A0A3B8Z812-F1
#
_entry.id   AF-A0A3B8Z812-F1
#
_cell.length_a   1.000
_cell.length_b   1.000
_cell.length_c   1.000
_cell.angle_alpha   90.00
_cell.angle_beta   90.00
_cell.angle_gamma   90.00
#
_symmetry.space_group_name_H-M   'P 1'
#
loop_
_entity.id
_entity.type
_entity.pdbx_description
1 polymer ?
#
loop_
_entity_poly.entity_id
_entity_poly.type
_entity_poly.pdbx_seq_one_letter_code
_entity_poly.pdbx_strand_id
1 'polypeptide(L)' 'MKWTDIYDIAIELADAYPDTDPQYINFVDLRTWVLALEGFEDDPDRCG' A
#
# COMPACT_ATOMS: atom_id res chain seq x y z
N MET A 1 -6.06 -1.84 8.73
CA MET A 1 -6.08 -2.36 7.33
C MET A 1 -5.29 -3.65 7.24
N LYS A 2 -5.76 -4.57 6.40
CA LYS A 2 -5.13 -5.84 6.05
C LYS A 2 -4.72 -5.87 4.59
N TRP A 3 -3.83 -6.78 4.20
CA TRP A 3 -3.43 -6.96 2.79
C TRP A 3 -4.62 -7.28 1.86
N THR A 4 -5.70 -7.85 2.41
CA THR A 4 -6.95 -8.13 1.68
C THR A 4 -7.77 -6.88 1.36
N ASP A 5 -7.55 -5.78 2.09
CA ASP A 5 -8.32 -4.53 1.98
C ASP A 5 -7.73 -3.67 0.86
N ILE A 6 -7.60 -4.25 -0.33
CA ILE A 6 -6.86 -3.68 -1.48
C ILE A 6 -7.41 -2.31 -1.87
N TYR A 7 -8.74 -2.12 -1.82
CA TYR A 7 -9.36 -0.85 -2.17
C TYR A 7 -9.04 0.27 -1.17
N ASP A 8 -9.09 -0.03 0.13
CA ASP A 8 -8.78 0.95 1.17
C ASP A 8 -7.30 1.34 1.10
N ILE A 9 -6.41 0.35 0.95
CA ILE A 9 -4.98 0.60 0.75
C ILE A 9 -4.74 1.46 -0.50
N ALA A 10 -5.41 1.17 -1.61
CA ALA A 10 -5.24 1.92 -2.84
C ALA A 10 -5.73 3.38 -2.71
N ILE A 11 -6.82 3.61 -1.98
CA ILE A 11 -7.34 4.96 -1.71
C ILE A 11 -6.33 5.75 -0.87
N GLU A 12 -5.86 5.17 0.24
CA GLU A 12 -4.90 5.81 1.12
C GLU A 12 -3.57 6.11 0.41
N LEU A 13 -3.10 5.19 -0.45
CA LEU A 13 -1.92 5.42 -1.27
C LEU A 13 -2.14 6.49 -2.33
N ALA A 14 -3.31 6.55 -2.97
CA ALA A 14 -3.64 7.56 -3.97
C ALA A 14 -3.75 8.96 -3.34
N ASP A 15 -4.30 9.04 -2.13
CA ASP A 15 -4.41 10.30 -1.38
C ASP A 15 -3.03 10.75 -0.84
N ALA A 16 -2.19 9.81 -0.41
CA ALA A 16 -0.83 10.10 0.06
C ALA A 16 0.15 10.44 -1.08
N TYR A 17 -0.02 9.83 -2.25
CA TYR A 17 0.87 9.95 -3.41
C TYR A 17 0.11 10.30 -4.72
N PRO A 18 -0.57 11.47 -4.78
CA PRO A 18 -1.42 11.83 -5.92
C PRO A 18 -0.64 12.04 -7.23
N ASP A 19 0.65 12.38 -7.15
CA ASP A 19 1.52 12.61 -8.30
C ASP A 19 2.25 11.34 -8.78
N THR A 20 2.06 10.20 -8.10
CA THR A 20 2.70 8.95 -8.49
C THR A 20 1.81 8.16 -9.43
N ASP A 21 2.37 7.71 -10.56
CA ASP A 21 1.68 6.79 -11.45
C ASP A 21 1.80 5.35 -10.94
N PRO A 22 0.68 4.70 -10.52
CA PRO A 22 0.69 3.35 -9.99
C PRO A 22 1.14 2.28 -10.99
N GLN A 23 1.17 2.57 -12.30
CA GLN A 23 1.64 1.64 -13.32
C GLN A 23 3.17 1.47 -13.31
N TYR A 24 3.91 2.44 -12.77
CA TYR A 24 5.38 2.42 -12.74
C TYR A 24 5.97 2.09 -11.37
N ILE A 25 5.12 1.90 -10.35
CA ILE A 25 5.57 1.52 -9.01
C ILE A 25 5.97 0.04 -9.04
N ASN A 26 7.17 -0.25 -8.55
CA ASN A 26 7.59 -1.63 -8.37
C ASN A 26 6.97 -2.20 -7.08
N PHE A 27 6.91 -3.53 -6.98
CA PHE A 27 6.30 -4.17 -5.82
C PHE A 27 7.00 -3.85 -4.49
N VAL A 28 8.30 -3.55 -4.52
CA VAL A 28 9.10 -3.23 -3.33
C VAL A 28 8.73 -1.88 -2.73
N ASP A 29 8.57 -0.87 -3.58
CA ASP A 29 8.18 0.47 -3.19
C ASP A 29 6.73 0.47 -2.75
N LEU A 30 5.84 -0.19 -3.52
CA LEU A 30 4.44 -0.35 -3.16
C LEU A 30 4.29 -0.98 -1.78
N ARG A 31 4.95 -2.12 -1.51
CA ARG A 31 4.86 -2.77 -0.18
C ARG A 31 5.34 -1.84 0.93
N THR A 32 6.39 -1.07 0.67
CA THR A 32 6.98 -0.16 1.67
C THR A 32 5.99 0.95 2.01
N TRP A 33 5.27 1.45 1.02
CA TRP A 33 4.24 2.47 1.23
C TRP A 33 3.04 1.91 1.97
N VAL A 34 2.58 0.70 1.64
CA VAL A 34 1.50 0.02 2.37
C VAL A 34 1.87 -0.19 3.84
N LEU A 35 3.09 -0.65 4.12
CA LEU A 35 3.59 -0.84 5.49
C LEU A 35 3.76 0.48 6.27
N ALA A 36 3.87 1.61 5.56
CA ALA A 36 3.98 2.94 6.14
C ALA A 36 2.63 3.63 6.35
N LEU A 37 1.51 3.04 5.90
CA LEU A 37 0.18 3.60 6.10
C LEU A 37 -0.21 3.58 7.58
N GLU A 38 -0.75 4.70 8.06
CA GLU A 38 -1.24 4.81 9.43
C GLU A 38 -2.46 3.90 9.62
N GLY A 39 -2.36 2.92 10.52
CA GLY A 39 -3.41 1.92 10.73
C GLY A 39 -3.32 0.67 9.85
N PHE A 40 -2.23 0.47 9.12
CA PHE A 40 -1.88 -0.84 8.58
C PHE A 40 -1.35 -1.74 9.71
N GLU A 41 -2.01 -2.86 9.96
CA GLU A 41 -1.71 -3.76 11.11
C GLU A 41 -1.49 -5.22 10.69
N ASP A 42 -1.38 -5.49 9.38
CA ASP A 42 -1.12 -6.84 8.89
C ASP A 42 0.35 -7.22 8.95
N ASP A 43 0.60 -8.51 8.91
CA ASP A 43 1.95 -9.05 8.95
C ASP A 43 2.68 -8.72 7.63
N PRO A 44 3.87 -8.08 7.68
CA PRO A 44 4.69 -7.81 6.49
C PRO A 44 5.05 -9.08 5.71
N ASP A 45 5.13 -10.23 6.39
CA ASP A 45 5.46 -11.53 5.80
C ASP A 45 4.23 -12.28 5.23
N ARG A 46 3.00 -11.76 5.40
CA ARG A 46 1.77 -12.33 4.78
C ARG A 46 1.45 -11.77 3.39
N CYS A 47 2.47 -11.24 2.72
CA CYS A 47 2.45 -10.94 1.29
C CYS A 47 2.66 -12.26 0.51
N GLY A 48 1.59 -13.01 0.22
CA GLY A 48 1.64 -14.30 -0.48
C GLY A 48 0.47 -14.54 -1.40
#